data_AF-A0A3D6B621-F1
#
_entry.id   AF-A0A3D6B621-F1
#
_cell.length_a   1.000
_cell.length_b   1.000
_cell.length_c   1.000
_cell.angle_alpha   90.00
_cell.angle_beta   90.00
_cell.angle_gamma   90.00
#
_symmetry.space_group_name_H-M   'P 1'
#
loop_
_entity.id
_entity.type
_entity.pdbx_description
1 polymer ?
#
loop_
_entity_poly.entity_id
_entity_poly.type
_entity_poly.pdbx_seq_one_letter_code
_entity_poly.pdbx_strand_id
1 'polypeptide(L)'
;MKKIIFTSILLIATLTYFFWPEKVISYPSGQVAPDQPIQQNLSLNKVWKKNEFNIKALAEYKIKARVLSRNDFSIGRESEISPVDFALGWGPMSDQDVIDKIEITQSNRWYHWKTDSYPIPQQEISLNSANVHIIPKDDLTEEKIKNVYKGSLVEMKGYLVEVTVDDGWHWKSSLRRDDTAGGSCELFWVEELTILDNE
;
A
#
# COMPACT_ATOMS: atom_id res chain seq x y z
N MET A 1 26.55 5.24 40.13
CA MET A 1 27.14 4.55 38.95
C MET A 1 26.16 3.59 38.27
N LYS A 2 25.66 2.53 38.93
CA LYS A 2 24.70 1.58 38.31
C LYS A 2 23.41 2.21 37.74
N LYS A 3 22.82 3.20 38.44
CA LYS A 3 21.62 3.92 37.95
C LYS A 3 21.89 4.73 36.67
N ILE A 4 23.04 5.39 36.59
CA ILE A 4 23.46 6.19 35.42
C ILE A 4 23.66 5.26 34.22
N ILE A 5 24.34 4.12 34.42
CA ILE A 5 24.53 3.09 33.37
C ILE A 5 23.18 2.56 32.87
N PHE A 6 22.23 2.26 33.78
CA PHE A 6 20.92 1.77 33.39
C PHE A 6 20.10 2.80 32.59
N THR A 7 20.10 4.07 33.01
CA THR A 7 19.45 5.15 32.24
C THR A 7 20.11 5.39 30.90
N SER A 8 21.44 5.29 30.79
CA SER A 8 22.14 5.40 29.52
C SER A 8 21.81 4.24 28.58
N ILE A 9 21.71 3.01 29.10
CA ILE A 9 21.29 1.85 28.29
C ILE A 9 19.85 2.02 27.82
N LEU A 10 18.93 2.46 28.68
CA LEU A 10 17.54 2.68 28.30
C LEU A 10 17.41 3.78 27.24
N LEU A 11 18.17 4.88 27.37
CA LEU A 11 18.19 5.97 26.40
C LEU A 11 18.79 5.53 25.06
N ILE A 12 19.88 4.75 25.07
CA ILE A 12 20.47 4.20 23.85
C ILE A 12 19.50 3.21 23.20
N ALA A 13 18.81 2.37 23.97
CA ALA A 13 17.81 1.44 23.46
C ALA A 13 16.61 2.15 22.83
N THR A 14 16.11 3.22 23.45
CA THR A 14 15.03 4.02 22.84
C THR A 14 15.51 4.77 21.61
N LEU A 15 16.68 5.42 21.65
CA LEU A 15 17.22 6.10 20.47
C LEU A 15 17.47 5.12 19.32
N THR A 16 18.09 3.97 19.58
CA THR A 16 18.30 2.95 18.54
C THR A 16 17.00 2.39 18.00
N TYR A 17 15.96 2.21 18.84
CA TYR A 17 14.64 1.78 18.40
C TYR A 17 13.94 2.83 17.51
N PHE A 18 13.96 4.11 17.90
CA PHE A 18 13.30 5.19 17.17
C PHE A 18 14.05 5.67 15.93
N PHE A 19 15.37 5.48 15.87
CA PHE A 19 16.23 5.91 14.76
C PHE A 19 16.82 4.74 13.96
N TRP A 20 16.31 3.52 14.12
CA TRP A 20 16.73 2.41 13.27
C TRP A 20 16.28 2.70 11.83
N PRO A 21 17.17 2.62 10.83
CA PRO A 21 16.79 2.87 9.46
C PRO A 21 15.72 1.87 9.02
N GLU A 22 14.64 2.36 8.44
CA GLU A 22 13.64 1.50 7.82
C GLU A 22 14.31 0.61 6.77
N LYS A 23 13.95 -0.66 6.77
CA LYS A 23 14.39 -1.58 5.73
C LYS A 23 13.83 -1.11 4.40
N VAL A 24 14.70 -0.76 3.46
CA VAL A 24 14.34 -0.40 2.08
C VAL A 24 14.93 -1.44 1.14
N ILE A 25 14.11 -1.98 0.25
CA ILE A 25 14.52 -2.96 -0.75
C ILE A 25 14.80 -2.26 -2.08
N SER A 26 15.95 -2.57 -2.66
CA SER A 26 16.37 -2.07 -3.97
C SER A 26 16.60 -3.22 -4.94
N TYR A 27 16.49 -2.92 -6.23
CA TYR A 27 16.70 -3.84 -7.33
C TYR A 27 17.72 -3.25 -8.31
N PRO A 28 18.33 -4.05 -9.20
CA PRO A 28 19.04 -3.51 -10.35
C PRO A 28 18.10 -2.67 -11.25
N SER A 29 18.70 -1.88 -12.15
CA SER A 29 17.98 -1.14 -13.19
C SER A 29 17.05 -2.06 -14.00
N GLY A 30 15.85 -1.57 -14.32
CA GLY A 30 14.83 -2.31 -15.05
C GLY A 30 13.51 -2.48 -14.26
N GLN A 31 12.43 -2.72 -15.00
CA GLN A 31 11.09 -2.92 -14.45
C GLN A 31 10.95 -4.30 -13.79
N VAL A 32 10.63 -4.32 -12.49
CA VAL A 32 10.40 -5.56 -11.72
C VAL A 32 8.94 -6.03 -11.71
N ALA A 33 8.02 -5.14 -12.10
CA ALA A 33 6.60 -5.41 -12.23
C ALA A 33 6.06 -4.75 -13.51
N PRO A 34 6.38 -5.29 -14.71
CA PRO A 34 6.07 -4.61 -15.98
C PRO A 34 4.57 -4.59 -16.32
N ASP A 35 3.80 -5.54 -15.78
CA ASP A 35 2.40 -5.73 -16.15
C ASP A 35 1.46 -4.75 -15.44
N GLN A 36 0.40 -4.38 -16.14
CA GLN A 36 -0.70 -3.59 -15.58
C GLN A 36 -1.54 -4.44 -14.60
N PRO A 37 -2.13 -3.82 -13.54
CA PRO A 37 -3.05 -4.54 -12.67
C PRO A 37 -4.27 -5.04 -13.45
N ILE A 38 -4.71 -6.25 -13.13
CA ILE A 38 -5.84 -6.91 -13.76
C ILE A 38 -7.09 -6.60 -12.93
N GLN A 39 -8.08 -5.99 -13.57
CA GLN A 39 -9.40 -5.70 -12.99
C GLN A 39 -10.47 -6.39 -13.84
N GLN A 40 -11.32 -7.21 -13.23
CA GLN A 40 -12.38 -7.94 -13.92
C GLN A 40 -13.73 -7.73 -13.26
N ASN A 41 -14.78 -7.65 -14.07
CA ASN A 41 -16.15 -7.58 -13.58
C ASN A 41 -16.52 -8.88 -12.86
N LEU A 42 -17.30 -8.76 -11.80
CA LEU A 42 -17.79 -9.92 -11.05
C LEU A 42 -18.85 -10.68 -11.86
N SER A 43 -18.73 -12.01 -11.86
CA SER A 43 -19.76 -12.90 -12.42
C SER A 43 -20.99 -13.03 -11.51
N LEU A 44 -20.80 -12.84 -10.20
CA LEU A 44 -21.85 -12.91 -9.18
C LEU A 44 -21.60 -11.84 -8.12
N ASN A 45 -22.67 -11.31 -7.53
CA ASN A 45 -22.58 -10.40 -6.40
C ASN A 45 -21.99 -11.13 -5.18
N LYS A 46 -20.92 -10.58 -4.62
CA LYS A 46 -20.27 -11.08 -3.39
C LYS A 46 -20.39 -10.03 -2.30
N VAL A 47 -20.99 -10.40 -1.17
CA VAL A 47 -21.12 -9.56 0.03
C VAL A 47 -20.77 -10.38 1.26
N TRP A 48 -20.09 -9.76 2.23
CA TRP A 48 -19.73 -10.39 3.50
C TRP A 48 -19.60 -9.33 4.60
N LYS A 49 -19.37 -9.79 5.84
CA LYS A 49 -19.12 -8.92 6.98
C LYS A 49 -17.73 -9.15 7.54
N LYS A 50 -17.10 -8.08 8.01
CA LYS A 50 -15.91 -8.12 8.88
C LYS A 50 -16.19 -7.18 10.06
N ASN A 51 -16.40 -7.75 11.24
CA ASN A 51 -16.86 -7.00 12.42
C ASN A 51 -18.17 -6.21 12.11
N GLU A 52 -18.20 -4.91 12.39
CA GLU A 52 -19.33 -4.02 12.03
C GLU A 52 -19.39 -3.64 10.55
N PHE A 53 -18.36 -3.93 9.76
CA PHE A 53 -18.27 -3.50 8.37
C PHE A 53 -18.99 -4.47 7.44
N ASN A 54 -19.94 -3.94 6.67
CA ASN A 54 -20.54 -4.62 5.52
C ASN A 54 -19.65 -4.38 4.30
N ILE A 55 -19.24 -5.46 3.63
CA ILE A 55 -18.32 -5.39 2.50
C ILE A 55 -19.00 -5.95 1.26
N LYS A 56 -18.89 -5.21 0.16
CA LYS A 56 -19.40 -5.59 -1.15
C LYS A 56 -18.26 -5.55 -2.16
N ALA A 57 -18.01 -6.67 -2.82
CA ALA A 57 -17.07 -6.68 -3.94
C ALA A 57 -17.64 -5.88 -5.12
N LEU A 58 -16.74 -5.13 -5.76
CA LEU A 58 -17.02 -4.35 -6.96
C LEU A 58 -16.33 -4.92 -8.20
N ALA A 59 -15.10 -5.41 -8.05
CA ALA A 59 -14.32 -6.05 -9.11
C ALA A 59 -13.33 -7.04 -8.53
N GLU A 60 -13.01 -8.10 -9.28
CA GLU A 60 -11.83 -8.93 -9.01
C GLU A 60 -10.58 -8.13 -9.36
N TYR A 61 -9.58 -8.17 -8.48
CA TYR A 61 -8.37 -7.39 -8.63
C TYR A 61 -7.13 -8.23 -8.33
N LYS A 62 -6.19 -8.18 -9.27
CA LYS A 62 -4.86 -8.78 -9.13
C LYS A 62 -3.81 -7.76 -9.53
N ILE A 63 -2.78 -7.63 -8.71
CA ILE A 63 -1.68 -6.71 -8.96
C ILE A 63 -0.34 -7.36 -8.59
N LYS A 64 0.64 -7.25 -9.48
CA LYS A 64 2.06 -7.38 -9.15
C LYS A 64 2.63 -5.96 -9.20
N ALA A 65 3.20 -5.49 -8.10
CA ALA A 65 3.70 -4.12 -8.01
C ALA A 65 4.86 -3.99 -7.03
N ARG A 66 5.64 -2.95 -7.21
CA ARG A 66 6.63 -2.48 -6.26
C ARG A 66 5.96 -1.54 -5.25
N VAL A 67 6.27 -1.69 -3.97
CA VAL A 67 5.85 -0.78 -2.91
C VAL A 67 6.77 0.43 -2.92
N LEU A 68 6.27 1.58 -3.33
CA LEU A 68 7.01 2.84 -3.42
C LEU A 68 7.08 3.56 -2.07
N SER A 69 6.01 3.43 -1.28
CA SER A 69 5.89 3.93 0.08
C SER A 69 4.87 3.11 0.84
N ARG A 70 5.00 3.08 2.16
CA ARG A 70 4.07 2.45 3.10
C ARG A 70 3.71 3.48 4.17
N ASN A 71 2.45 3.51 4.58
CA ASN A 71 2.01 4.30 5.72
C ASN A 71 1.00 3.53 6.57
N ASP A 72 1.33 3.33 7.84
CA ASP A 72 0.51 2.60 8.80
C ASP A 72 -0.37 3.55 9.62
N PHE A 73 -1.58 3.10 9.94
CA PHE A 73 -2.57 3.87 10.68
C PHE A 73 -3.11 3.05 11.85
N SER A 74 -3.30 3.71 12.98
CA SER A 74 -3.84 3.12 14.21
C SER A 74 -4.97 3.94 14.83
N ILE A 75 -5.35 5.05 14.20
CA ILE A 75 -6.34 6.00 14.69
C ILE A 75 -7.34 6.28 13.57
N GLY A 76 -8.63 6.33 13.93
CA GLY A 76 -9.73 6.65 13.03
C GLY A 76 -10.44 5.41 12.51
N ARG A 77 -11.70 5.58 12.11
CA ARG A 77 -12.59 4.50 11.70
C ARG A 77 -12.03 3.74 10.49
N GLU A 78 -11.43 4.46 9.55
CA GLU A 78 -10.79 3.91 8.35
C GLU A 78 -9.66 2.93 8.72
N SER A 79 -8.94 3.19 9.82
CA SER A 79 -7.83 2.34 10.28
C SER A 79 -8.28 1.01 10.88
N GLU A 80 -9.54 0.92 11.36
CA GLU A 80 -10.11 -0.31 11.91
C GLU A 80 -10.32 -1.38 10.82
N ILE A 81 -10.54 -0.96 9.56
CA ILE A 81 -10.73 -1.87 8.43
C ILE A 81 -9.53 -1.90 7.48
N SER A 82 -8.85 -0.76 7.28
CA SER A 82 -7.68 -0.64 6.40
C SER A 82 -6.50 -0.08 7.20
N PRO A 83 -5.73 -0.93 7.91
CA PRO A 83 -4.69 -0.47 8.82
C PRO A 83 -3.46 0.11 8.12
N VAL A 84 -3.29 -0.12 6.81
CA VAL A 84 -2.12 0.36 6.07
C VAL A 84 -2.51 0.80 4.66
N ASP A 85 -1.80 1.80 4.16
CA ASP A 85 -1.85 2.21 2.76
C ASP A 85 -0.50 1.95 2.09
N PHE A 86 -0.53 1.45 0.86
CA PHE A 86 0.65 1.33 0.00
C PHE A 86 0.57 2.30 -1.17
N ALA A 87 1.61 3.09 -1.39
CA ALA A 87 1.86 3.66 -2.70
C ALA A 87 2.50 2.56 -3.56
N LEU A 88 1.81 2.13 -4.62
CA LEU A 88 2.24 1.04 -5.49
C LEU A 88 2.68 1.58 -6.85
N GLY A 89 3.69 0.96 -7.43
CA GLY A 89 4.21 1.24 -8.77
C GLY A 89 4.32 -0.03 -9.60
N TRP A 90 3.85 0.03 -10.83
CA TRP A 90 4.00 -1.02 -11.86
C TRP A 90 4.54 -0.39 -13.14
N GLY A 91 4.78 -1.18 -14.19
CA GLY A 91 5.36 -0.70 -15.43
C GLY A 91 6.63 0.14 -15.19
N PRO A 92 6.74 1.34 -15.79
CA PRO A 92 7.86 2.26 -15.56
C PRO A 92 8.06 2.67 -14.09
N MET A 93 7.00 2.74 -13.28
CA MET A 93 7.10 3.09 -11.85
C MET A 93 7.58 1.92 -10.99
N SER A 94 7.82 0.73 -11.56
CA SER A 94 8.53 -0.35 -10.89
C SER A 94 10.05 -0.31 -11.12
N ASP A 95 10.52 0.52 -12.05
CA ASP A 95 11.94 0.59 -12.44
C ASP A 95 12.77 1.36 -11.41
N GLN A 96 13.90 0.77 -10.98
CA GLN A 96 14.82 1.41 -10.04
C GLN A 96 15.33 2.77 -10.54
N ASP A 97 15.71 2.87 -11.83
CA ASP A 97 16.31 4.10 -12.39
C ASP A 97 15.31 5.25 -12.48
N VAL A 98 14.01 4.93 -12.46
CA VAL A 98 12.91 5.89 -12.47
C VAL A 98 12.62 6.35 -11.05
N ILE A 99 12.36 5.42 -10.13
CA ILE A 99 11.94 5.76 -8.76
C ILE A 99 13.06 6.44 -7.95
N ASP A 100 14.33 6.19 -8.27
CA ASP A 100 15.47 6.88 -7.62
C ASP A 100 15.50 8.39 -7.89
N LYS A 101 14.78 8.84 -8.92
CA LYS A 101 14.66 10.25 -9.30
C LYS A 101 13.34 10.89 -8.86
N ILE A 102 12.49 10.15 -8.13
CA ILE A 102 11.18 10.60 -7.69
C ILE A 102 11.10 10.50 -6.17
N GLU A 103 10.93 11.62 -5.50
CA GLU A 103 10.59 11.66 -4.08
C GLU A 103 9.12 11.26 -3.92
N ILE A 104 8.85 10.20 -3.15
CA ILE A 104 7.50 9.69 -2.90
C ILE A 104 7.24 9.69 -1.39
N THR A 105 6.12 10.29 -0.99
CA THR A 105 5.69 10.42 0.41
C THR A 105 4.21 10.09 0.54
N GLN A 106 3.77 9.75 1.74
CA GLN A 106 2.35 9.53 2.05
C GLN A 106 1.91 10.36 3.26
N SER A 107 0.70 10.92 3.19
CA SER A 107 0.07 11.64 4.30
C SER A 107 -1.45 11.68 4.10
N ASN A 108 -2.22 11.76 5.20
CA ASN A 108 -3.69 11.84 5.18
C ASN A 108 -4.41 10.73 4.37
N ARG A 109 -3.79 9.56 4.19
CA ARG A 109 -4.26 8.47 3.31
C ARG A 109 -4.15 8.76 1.80
N TRP A 110 -3.17 9.56 1.42
CA TRP A 110 -2.81 9.88 0.04
C TRP A 110 -1.31 9.70 -0.15
N TYR A 111 -0.89 9.50 -1.40
CA TYR A 111 0.51 9.59 -1.79
C TYR A 111 0.77 10.87 -2.58
N HIS A 112 1.99 11.37 -2.48
CA HIS A 112 2.48 12.55 -3.17
C HIS A 112 3.82 12.21 -3.78
N TRP A 113 4.10 12.77 -4.95
CA TRP A 113 5.38 12.61 -5.61
C TRP A 113 5.93 13.95 -6.08
N LYS A 114 7.25 14.07 -6.13
CA LYS A 114 7.98 15.24 -6.61
C LYS A 114 9.25 14.78 -7.34
N THR A 115 9.63 15.50 -8.39
CA THR A 115 10.91 15.28 -9.08
C THR A 115 11.46 16.59 -9.62
N ASP A 116 12.78 16.76 -9.59
CA ASP A 116 13.47 17.94 -10.16
C ASP A 116 13.62 17.81 -11.69
N SER A 117 13.67 16.58 -12.20
CA SER A 117 13.76 16.27 -13.62
C SER A 117 12.98 15.01 -13.94
N TYR A 118 11.94 15.14 -14.77
CA TYR A 118 11.05 14.03 -15.13
C TYR A 118 11.83 12.86 -15.76
N PRO A 119 11.95 11.70 -15.08
CA PRO A 119 12.62 10.53 -15.64
C PRO A 119 11.77 9.82 -16.70
N ILE A 120 10.46 10.02 -16.64
CA ILE A 120 9.43 9.56 -17.58
C ILE A 120 8.35 10.67 -17.70
N PRO A 121 7.52 10.67 -18.76
CA PRO A 121 6.41 11.63 -18.87
C PRO A 121 5.51 11.62 -17.64
N GLN A 122 5.05 12.79 -17.19
CA GLN A 122 4.19 12.91 -16.00
C GLN A 122 2.96 12.00 -16.05
N GLN A 123 2.34 11.87 -17.23
CA GLN A 123 1.19 11.00 -17.42
C GLN A 123 1.53 9.52 -17.14
N GLU A 124 2.74 9.06 -17.46
CA GLU A 124 3.19 7.70 -17.17
C GLU A 124 3.36 7.48 -15.66
N ILE A 125 3.77 8.49 -14.89
CA ILE A 125 3.80 8.40 -13.41
C ILE A 125 2.38 8.12 -12.89
N SER A 126 1.41 8.94 -13.32
CA SER A 126 0.02 8.83 -12.88
C SER A 126 -0.66 7.53 -13.33
N LEU A 127 -0.40 7.05 -14.54
CA LEU A 127 -1.03 5.81 -15.06
C LEU A 127 -0.41 4.53 -14.49
N ASN A 128 0.78 4.62 -13.91
CA ASN A 128 1.54 3.47 -13.43
C ASN A 128 1.80 3.49 -11.92
N SER A 129 1.11 4.36 -11.17
CA SER A 129 1.17 4.33 -9.71
C SER A 129 -0.14 4.76 -9.06
N ALA A 130 -0.42 4.21 -7.88
CA ALA A 130 -1.62 4.52 -7.12
C ALA A 130 -1.39 4.37 -5.62
N ASN A 131 -2.21 5.06 -4.82
CA ASN A 131 -2.33 4.80 -3.39
C ASN A 131 -3.46 3.80 -3.18
N VAL A 132 -3.15 2.68 -2.55
CA VAL A 132 -4.08 1.58 -2.31
C VAL A 132 -4.28 1.39 -0.82
N HIS A 133 -5.53 1.45 -0.38
CA HIS A 133 -5.96 1.15 0.98
C HIS A 133 -6.11 -0.35 1.15
N ILE A 134 -5.29 -0.95 2.02
CA ILE A 134 -5.21 -2.40 2.16
C ILE A 134 -6.11 -2.88 3.29
N ILE A 135 -7.11 -3.68 2.93
CA ILE A 135 -7.95 -4.40 3.89
C ILE A 135 -7.50 -5.87 3.91
N PRO A 136 -6.84 -6.35 4.98
CA PRO A 136 -6.51 -7.77 5.11
C PRO A 136 -7.78 -8.59 5.23
N LYS A 137 -7.87 -9.74 4.56
CA LYS A 137 -8.99 -10.68 4.73
C LYS A 137 -9.09 -11.20 6.16
N ASP A 138 -7.95 -11.60 6.72
CA ASP A 138 -7.81 -12.25 8.03
C ASP A 138 -6.46 -11.91 8.68
N ASP A 139 -6.27 -12.36 9.92
CA ASP A 139 -5.07 -12.10 10.71
C ASP A 139 -3.81 -12.66 10.04
N LEU A 140 -3.91 -13.80 9.33
CA LEU A 140 -2.78 -14.39 8.59
C LEU A 140 -2.33 -13.46 7.46
N THR A 141 -3.28 -12.87 6.74
CA THR A 141 -2.99 -11.89 5.68
C THR A 141 -2.41 -10.61 6.27
N GLU A 142 -2.94 -10.16 7.40
CA GLU A 142 -2.41 -8.99 8.12
C GLU A 142 -0.95 -9.18 8.57
N GLU A 143 -0.60 -10.35 9.11
CA GLU A 143 0.77 -10.68 9.48
C GLU A 143 1.72 -10.67 8.27
N LYS A 144 1.27 -11.13 7.10
CA LYS A 144 2.06 -11.02 5.87
C LYS A 144 2.27 -9.57 5.46
N ILE A 145 1.21 -8.75 5.52
CA ILE A 145 1.25 -7.32 5.22
C ILE A 145 2.27 -6.59 6.12
N LYS A 146 2.36 -6.96 7.40
CA LYS A 146 3.35 -6.39 8.33
C LYS A 146 4.80 -6.57 7.84
N ASN A 147 5.08 -7.63 7.08
CA ASN A 147 6.40 -7.92 6.52
C ASN A 147 6.66 -7.27 5.15
N VAL A 148 5.75 -6.45 4.64
CA VAL A 148 5.92 -5.69 3.39
C VAL A 148 6.65 -4.38 3.69
N TYR A 149 7.75 -4.10 3.00
CA TYR A 149 8.54 -2.89 3.25
C TYR A 149 8.55 -1.96 2.04
N LYS A 150 9.04 -0.73 2.23
CA LYS A 150 9.35 0.14 1.10
C LYS A 150 10.34 -0.59 0.18
N GLY A 151 10.01 -0.61 -1.10
CA GLY A 151 10.73 -1.31 -2.14
C GLY A 151 10.27 -2.74 -2.37
N SER A 152 9.48 -3.38 -1.49
CA SER A 152 9.08 -4.77 -1.68
C SER A 152 8.34 -4.97 -3.01
N LEU A 153 8.62 -6.09 -3.67
CA LEU A 153 7.86 -6.59 -4.81
C LEU A 153 6.78 -7.52 -4.29
N VAL A 154 5.52 -7.16 -4.51
CA VAL A 154 4.37 -7.93 -4.00
C VAL A 154 3.47 -8.37 -5.14
N GLU A 155 2.94 -9.59 -5.03
CA GLU A 155 1.74 -10.00 -5.77
C GLU A 155 0.57 -10.11 -4.79
N MET A 156 -0.51 -9.40 -5.10
CA MET A 156 -1.73 -9.38 -4.29
C MET A 156 -2.95 -9.74 -5.13
N LYS A 157 -3.91 -10.46 -4.53
CA LYS A 157 -5.19 -10.82 -5.14
C LYS A 157 -6.34 -10.64 -4.16
N GLY A 158 -7.50 -10.29 -4.71
CA GLY A 158 -8.76 -10.22 -3.98
C GLY A 158 -9.76 -9.33 -4.73
N TYR A 159 -10.34 -8.33 -4.04
CA TYR A 159 -11.40 -7.51 -4.60
C TYR A 159 -11.23 -6.03 -4.33
N LEU A 160 -11.53 -5.20 -5.33
CA LEU A 160 -11.90 -3.80 -5.06
C LEU A 160 -13.27 -3.80 -4.42
N VAL A 161 -13.46 -3.06 -3.33
CA VAL A 161 -14.67 -3.13 -2.50
C VAL A 161 -15.33 -1.79 -2.23
N GLU A 162 -16.61 -1.86 -1.90
CA GLU A 162 -17.36 -0.85 -1.17
C GLU A 162 -17.58 -1.37 0.25
N VAL A 163 -17.33 -0.52 1.24
CA VAL A 163 -17.50 -0.82 2.66
C VAL A 163 -18.53 0.14 3.24
N THR A 164 -19.49 -0.37 3.99
CA THR A 164 -20.51 0.42 4.68
C THR A 164 -20.71 -0.03 6.11
N VAL A 165 -21.22 0.87 6.96
CA VAL A 165 -21.66 0.57 8.32
C VAL A 165 -23.11 1.03 8.46
N ASP A 166 -23.86 0.40 9.38
CA ASP A 166 -25.30 0.65 9.57
C ASP A 166 -25.61 2.10 10.03
N ASP A 167 -24.61 2.85 10.50
CA ASP A 167 -24.70 4.26 10.90
C ASP A 167 -24.62 5.25 9.72
N GLY A 168 -24.45 4.76 8.49
CA GLY A 168 -24.37 5.56 7.26
C GLY A 168 -22.95 5.90 6.81
N TRP A 169 -21.92 5.51 7.57
CA TRP A 169 -20.54 5.60 7.08
C TRP A 169 -20.35 4.69 5.86
N HIS A 170 -19.65 5.20 4.85
CA HIS A 170 -19.35 4.45 3.62
C HIS A 170 -17.98 4.85 3.06
N TRP A 171 -17.31 3.88 2.47
CA TRP A 171 -16.05 4.07 1.76
C TRP A 171 -15.98 3.15 0.56
N LYS A 172 -15.68 3.71 -0.61
CA LYS A 172 -15.80 3.01 -1.88
C LYS A 172 -14.52 3.13 -2.69
N SER A 173 -14.06 2.00 -3.23
CA SER A 173 -12.94 1.97 -4.17
C SER A 173 -13.24 2.74 -5.44
N SER A 174 -12.22 3.44 -5.98
CA SER A 174 -12.18 3.76 -7.40
C SER A 174 -12.16 2.47 -8.23
N LEU A 175 -12.78 2.52 -9.41
CA LEU A 175 -12.70 1.47 -10.44
C LEU A 175 -12.05 1.97 -11.73
N ARG A 176 -11.56 3.23 -11.71
CA ARG A 176 -10.98 3.93 -12.86
C ARG A 176 -9.52 4.23 -12.58
N ARG A 177 -8.68 3.95 -13.57
CA ARG A 177 -7.23 4.18 -13.51
C ARG A 177 -6.80 5.60 -13.83
N ASP A 178 -7.67 6.38 -14.48
CA ASP A 178 -7.40 7.76 -14.89
C ASP A 178 -7.94 8.80 -13.89
N ASP A 179 -8.46 8.37 -12.74
CA ASP A 179 -8.98 9.29 -11.72
C ASP A 179 -7.82 9.87 -10.89
N THR A 180 -7.80 11.19 -10.72
CA THR A 180 -6.76 11.92 -9.98
C THR A 180 -7.34 12.76 -8.83
N ALA A 181 -8.62 12.60 -8.48
CA ALA A 181 -9.32 13.44 -7.51
C ALA A 181 -9.70 12.68 -6.20
N GLY A 182 -10.50 13.34 -5.34
CA GLY A 182 -10.94 12.96 -3.98
C GLY A 182 -11.52 11.56 -3.72
N GLY A 183 -11.54 10.66 -4.71
CA GLY A 183 -12.05 9.30 -4.63
C GLY A 183 -11.34 8.32 -5.59
N SER A 184 -10.13 8.67 -6.04
CA SER A 184 -9.36 7.89 -7.02
C SER A 184 -8.65 6.67 -6.45
N CYS A 185 -8.55 6.54 -5.13
CA CYS A 185 -7.77 5.49 -4.50
C CYS A 185 -8.53 4.15 -4.49
N GLU A 186 -7.80 3.07 -4.69
CA GLU A 186 -8.34 1.73 -4.59
C GLU A 186 -8.54 1.32 -3.13
N LEU A 187 -9.70 0.76 -2.82
CA LEU A 187 -10.00 0.11 -1.54
C LEU A 187 -9.97 -1.40 -1.76
N PHE A 188 -8.86 -2.03 -1.38
CA PHE A 188 -8.52 -3.38 -1.80
C PHE A 188 -8.64 -4.38 -0.65
N TRP A 189 -9.64 -5.25 -0.73
CA TRP A 189 -9.72 -6.45 0.09
C TRP A 189 -8.73 -7.49 -0.42
N VAL A 190 -7.67 -7.74 0.34
CA VAL A 190 -6.59 -8.66 0.00
C VAL A 190 -6.87 -10.03 0.59
N GLU A 191 -7.07 -11.02 -0.27
CA GLU A 191 -7.21 -12.43 0.11
C GLU A 191 -5.88 -13.19 0.09
N GLU A 192 -5.01 -12.83 -0.86
CA GLU A 192 -3.70 -13.44 -1.02
C GLU A 192 -2.65 -12.34 -1.16
N LEU A 193 -1.56 -12.48 -0.41
CA LEU A 193 -0.34 -11.67 -0.56
C LEU A 193 0.88 -12.58 -0.60
N THR A 194 1.74 -12.34 -1.59
CA THR A 194 3.05 -12.98 -1.76
C THR A 194 4.11 -11.89 -1.91
N ILE A 195 5.18 -12.00 -1.13
CA ILE A 195 6.34 -11.12 -1.21
C ILE A 195 7.41 -11.83 -2.07
N LEU A 196 7.88 -11.16 -3.12
CA LEU A 196 8.74 -11.71 -4.18
C LEU A 196 10.17 -11.17 -4.12
N ASP A 197 10.60 -10.66 -2.97
CA ASP A 197 11.89 -9.96 -2.77
C ASP A 197 13.16 -10.84 -2.95
N ASN A 198 13.01 -12.10 -3.39
CA ASN A 198 14.07 -13.11 -3.40
C ASN A 198 14.15 -13.97 -4.69
N GLU A 199 13.83 -13.42 -5.86
CA GLU A 199 14.24 -14.02 -7.15
C GLU A 199 15.46 -13.30 -7.75
#